data_AF-A0A1I4HMN6-F1
#
_entry.id   AF-A0A1I4HMN6-F1
#
_cell.length_a   1.000
_cell.length_b   1.000
_cell.length_c   1.000
_cell.angle_alpha   90.00
_cell.angle_beta   90.00
_cell.angle_gamma   90.00
#
_symmetry.space_group_name_H-M   'P 1'
#
loop_
_entity.id
_entity.type
_entity.pdbx_description
1 polymer ?
#
loop_
_entity_poly.entity_id
_entity_poly.type
_entity_poly.pdbx_seq_one_letter_code
_entity_poly.pdbx_strand_id
1 'polypeptide(L)'
;MKNIYFPEEEIEKNDLYFVCYMIERVARHIHQRNKYVVNKIGKDGLYHLLSVANVLHSENPLKVEDDWINDYELKNGNFDITKVDRELAERIPTPLEMGNVYQRLIVDTMDSKEDYVDGIMRVYNNDICNVIDDYNCSAFYEPSYVIARAYQAGGF
;
A
#
# COMPACT_ATOMS: atom_id res chain seq x y z
N MET A 1 16.73 -6.03 1.67
CA MET A 1 17.09 -4.74 1.03
C MET A 1 17.74 -3.92 2.12
N LYS A 2 18.92 -3.35 1.90
CA LYS A 2 19.61 -2.59 2.95
C LYS A 2 18.91 -1.29 3.27
N ASN A 3 18.87 -0.93 4.55
CA ASN A 3 18.42 0.37 5.00
C ASN A 3 19.38 1.47 4.49
N ILE A 4 18.86 2.63 4.06
CA ILE A 4 19.70 3.72 3.52
C ILE A 4 20.51 4.48 4.59
N TYR A 5 20.03 4.47 5.84
CA TYR A 5 20.64 5.19 6.96
C TYR A 5 21.52 4.28 7.83
N PHE A 6 21.16 3.00 7.93
CA PHE A 6 21.83 1.98 8.73
C PHE A 6 22.19 0.78 7.85
N PRO A 7 23.27 0.82 7.03
CA PRO A 7 23.57 -0.19 6.03
C PRO A 7 23.78 -1.62 6.55
N GLU A 8 24.00 -1.76 7.85
CA GLU A 8 24.03 -3.03 8.57
C GLU A 8 22.65 -3.67 8.75
N GLU A 9 21.58 -2.86 8.80
CA GLU A 9 20.20 -3.31 8.96
C GLU A 9 19.55 -3.69 7.62
N GLU A 10 18.66 -4.68 7.67
CA GLU A 10 17.80 -5.05 6.55
C GLU A 10 16.41 -4.44 6.75
N ILE A 11 15.82 -3.95 5.67
CA ILE A 11 14.39 -3.65 5.60
C ILE A 11 13.64 -4.98 5.55
N GLU A 12 12.75 -5.17 6.51
CA GLU A 12 12.00 -6.40 6.71
C GLU A 12 10.60 -6.33 6.07
N LYS A 13 9.94 -7.50 6.02
CA LYS A 13 8.56 -7.61 5.54
C LYS A 13 7.58 -6.78 6.39
N ASN A 14 7.88 -6.57 7.67
CA ASN A 14 7.05 -5.75 8.55
C ASN A 14 7.13 -4.26 8.22
N ASP A 15 8.29 -3.78 7.77
CA ASP A 15 8.47 -2.40 7.28
C ASP A 15 7.64 -2.16 6.00
N LEU A 16 7.66 -3.13 5.08
CA LEU A 16 6.80 -3.11 3.90
C LEU A 16 5.31 -3.10 4.27
N TYR A 17 4.90 -3.90 5.26
CA TYR A 17 3.54 -3.89 5.77
C TYR A 17 3.13 -2.51 6.28
N PHE A 18 3.98 -1.86 7.07
CA PHE A 18 3.73 -0.52 7.58
C PHE A 18 3.55 0.51 6.46
N VAL A 19 4.43 0.48 5.46
CA VAL A 19 4.34 1.39 4.32
C VAL A 19 3.04 1.16 3.53
N CYS A 20 2.65 -0.09 3.27
CA CYS A 20 1.37 -0.39 2.61
C CYS A 20 0.16 0.07 3.43
N TYR A 21 0.20 -0.13 4.75
CA TYR A 21 -0.81 0.36 5.68
C TYR A 21 -0.93 1.89 5.65
N MET A 22 0.19 2.61 5.67
CA MET A 22 0.20 4.07 5.64
C MET A 22 -0.22 4.64 4.29
N ILE A 23 0.15 4.00 3.17
CA ILE A 23 -0.35 4.35 1.83
C ILE A 23 -1.89 4.33 1.82
N GLU A 24 -2.49 3.27 2.36
CA GLU A 24 -3.94 3.13 2.42
C GLU A 24 -4.59 4.22 3.30
N ARG A 25 -4.01 4.49 4.48
CA ARG A 25 -4.52 5.53 5.39
C ARG A 25 -4.48 6.90 4.76
N VAL A 26 -3.33 7.27 4.21
CA VAL A 26 -3.12 8.56 3.57
C VAL A 26 -4.06 8.71 2.37
N ALA A 27 -4.19 7.67 1.52
CA ALA A 27 -5.08 7.69 0.37
C ALA A 27 -6.54 7.93 0.76
N ARG A 28 -7.02 7.26 1.82
CA ARG A 28 -8.37 7.50 2.38
C ARG A 28 -8.51 8.92 2.92
N HIS A 29 -7.55 9.38 3.72
CA HIS A 29 -7.57 10.71 4.35
C HIS A 29 -7.75 11.82 3.31
N ILE A 30 -6.99 11.74 2.21
CA ILE A 30 -7.01 12.76 1.16
C ILE A 30 -8.00 12.46 0.02
N HIS A 31 -8.84 11.42 0.14
CA HIS A 31 -9.77 10.99 -0.90
C HIS A 31 -9.12 10.81 -2.29
N GLN A 32 -8.04 10.03 -2.33
CA GLN A 32 -7.32 9.66 -3.55
C GLN A 32 -7.22 8.14 -3.70
N ARG A 33 -6.93 7.68 -4.92
CA ARG A 33 -6.51 6.29 -5.15
C ARG A 33 -5.11 6.09 -4.54
N ASN A 34 -4.84 4.93 -3.96
CA ASN A 34 -3.51 4.61 -3.41
C ASN A 34 -2.35 4.78 -4.42
N LYS A 35 -2.59 4.51 -5.72
CA LYS A 35 -1.63 4.75 -6.80
C LYS A 35 -1.18 6.21 -6.91
N TYR A 36 -2.04 7.16 -6.56
CA TYR A 36 -1.67 8.58 -6.53
C TYR A 36 -0.62 8.83 -5.44
N VAL A 37 -0.83 8.29 -4.24
CA VAL A 37 0.09 8.42 -3.10
C VAL A 37 1.45 7.83 -3.45
N VAL A 38 1.47 6.59 -3.94
CA VAL A 38 2.70 5.89 -4.36
C VAL A 38 3.49 6.67 -5.39
N ASN A 39 2.82 7.14 -6.46
CA ASN A 39 3.49 7.86 -7.53
C ASN A 39 3.97 9.26 -7.12
N LYS A 40 3.26 9.91 -6.20
CA LYS A 40 3.62 11.25 -5.72
C LYS A 40 4.79 11.21 -4.72
N ILE A 41 4.88 10.15 -3.90
CA ILE A 41 6.04 9.87 -3.04
C ILE A 41 7.27 9.49 -3.89
N GLY A 42 7.08 8.63 -4.90
CA GLY A 42 8.15 8.20 -5.80
C GLY A 42 9.17 7.25 -5.16
N LYS A 43 10.11 6.75 -5.98
CA LYS A 43 11.05 5.69 -5.55
C LYS A 43 11.92 6.10 -4.36
N ASP A 44 12.53 7.27 -4.41
CA ASP A 44 13.44 7.75 -3.36
C ASP A 44 12.69 7.96 -2.04
N GLY A 45 11.47 8.52 -2.10
CA GLY A 45 10.60 8.68 -0.95
C GLY A 45 10.17 7.35 -0.35
N LEU A 46 9.79 6.38 -1.19
CA LEU A 46 9.43 5.04 -0.73
C LEU A 46 10.61 4.33 -0.07
N TYR A 47 11.82 4.47 -0.61
CA TYR A 47 13.01 3.90 0.01
C TYR A 47 13.30 4.54 1.37
N HIS A 48 13.18 5.87 1.46
CA HIS A 48 13.27 6.58 2.73
C HIS A 48 12.25 6.03 3.75
N LEU A 49 10.97 5.98 3.38
CA LEU A 49 9.88 5.55 4.25
C LEU A 49 10.04 4.10 4.73
N LEU A 50 10.47 3.20 3.84
CA LEU A 50 10.82 1.82 4.22
C LEU A 50 11.99 1.78 5.20
N SER A 51 12.97 2.66 5.06
CA SER A 51 14.16 2.72 5.92
C SER A 51 13.89 3.31 7.30
N VAL A 52 12.77 4.00 7.51
CA VAL A 52 12.40 4.56 8.82
C VAL A 52 11.15 3.89 9.43
N ALA A 53 10.57 2.91 8.74
CA ALA A 53 9.32 2.27 9.14
C ALA A 53 9.39 1.63 10.53
N ASN A 54 10.49 0.93 10.85
CA ASN A 54 10.74 0.31 12.15
C ASN A 54 10.59 1.28 13.34
N VAL A 55 11.00 2.54 13.17
CA VAL A 55 10.82 3.60 14.17
C VAL A 55 9.40 4.16 14.15
N LEU A 56 8.87 4.43 12.95
CA LEU A 56 7.53 5.03 12.78
C LEU A 56 6.39 4.13 13.29
N HIS A 57 6.61 2.82 13.44
CA HIS A 57 5.65 1.90 14.05
C HIS A 57 5.19 2.32 15.46
N SER A 58 6.02 3.06 16.20
CA SER A 58 5.71 3.53 17.55
C SER A 58 5.11 4.94 17.59
N GLU A 59 5.05 5.63 16.46
CA GLU A 59 4.47 6.96 16.34
C GLU A 59 2.94 6.90 16.22
N ASN A 60 2.29 8.04 16.51
CA ASN A 60 0.85 8.16 16.29
C ASN A 60 0.55 8.15 14.78
N PRO A 61 -0.26 7.21 14.26
CA PRO A 61 -0.52 7.09 12.83
C PRO A 61 -1.17 8.35 12.23
N LEU A 62 -1.94 9.12 13.01
CA LEU A 62 -2.52 10.39 12.54
C LEU A 62 -1.43 11.44 12.26
N LYS A 63 -0.40 11.48 13.11
CA LYS A 63 0.75 12.37 12.89
C LYS A 63 1.53 11.92 11.66
N VAL A 64 1.76 10.60 11.51
CA VAL A 64 2.48 10.06 10.34
C VAL A 64 1.72 10.35 9.03
N GLU A 65 0.38 10.29 9.04
CA GLU A 65 -0.44 10.71 7.90
C GLU A 65 -0.20 12.18 7.55
N ASP A 66 -0.32 13.08 8.53
CA ASP A 66 -0.14 14.52 8.33
C ASP A 66 1.28 14.82 7.81
N ASP A 67 2.31 14.18 8.39
CA ASP A 67 3.70 14.32 7.96
C ASP A 67 3.86 13.88 6.50
N TRP A 68 3.32 12.72 6.09
CA TRP A 68 3.38 12.28 4.68
C TRP A 68 2.65 13.22 3.73
N ILE A 69 1.49 13.74 4.13
CA ILE A 69 0.72 14.68 3.30
C ILE A 69 1.50 15.97 3.08
N ASN A 70 2.16 16.48 4.12
CA ASN A 70 2.95 17.70 4.04
C ASN A 70 4.26 17.51 3.29
N ASP A 71 5.06 16.50 3.67
CA ASP A 71 6.41 16.28 3.16
C ASP A 71 6.44 15.93 1.67
N TYR A 72 5.42 15.20 1.18
CA TYR A 72 5.28 14.83 -0.24
C TYR A 72 4.27 15.70 -0.98
N GLU A 73 3.78 16.78 -0.36
CA GLU A 73 2.82 17.72 -0.91
C GLU A 73 1.57 17.05 -1.54
N LEU A 74 1.06 16.01 -0.88
CA LEU A 74 -0.10 15.26 -1.34
C LEU A 74 -1.34 16.17 -1.35
N LYS A 75 -2.20 15.99 -2.36
CA LYS A 75 -3.38 16.83 -2.57
C LYS A 75 -4.65 16.04 -2.42
N ASN A 76 -5.64 16.68 -1.79
CA ASN A 76 -7.00 16.17 -1.72
C ASN A 76 -7.56 15.89 -3.12
N GLY A 77 -8.20 14.75 -3.27
CA GLY A 77 -8.98 14.35 -4.43
C GLY A 77 -10.46 14.35 -4.13
N ASN A 78 -11.21 13.58 -4.91
CA ASN A 78 -12.66 13.40 -4.80
C ASN A 78 -13.07 11.92 -4.82
N PHE A 79 -12.11 11.01 -4.65
CA PHE A 79 -12.34 9.58 -4.66
C PHE A 79 -12.34 9.04 -3.23
N ASP A 80 -13.51 8.65 -2.73
CA ASP A 80 -13.65 8.00 -1.44
C ASP A 80 -13.88 6.49 -1.63
N ILE A 81 -12.86 5.69 -1.36
CA ILE A 81 -12.92 4.22 -1.47
C ILE A 81 -13.91 3.59 -0.49
N THR A 82 -14.26 4.29 0.59
CA THR A 82 -15.22 3.82 1.60
C THR A 82 -16.66 4.07 1.20
N LYS A 83 -16.89 4.86 0.13
CA LYS A 83 -18.20 5.11 -0.45
C LYS A 83 -18.63 3.93 -1.33
N VAL A 84 -19.15 2.91 -0.66
CA VAL A 84 -19.65 1.66 -1.26
C VAL A 84 -21.17 1.59 -1.28
N ASP A 85 -21.72 0.72 -2.14
CA ASP A 85 -23.08 0.23 -2.05
C ASP A 85 -23.21 -0.67 -0.82
N ARG A 86 -24.02 -0.23 0.15
CA ARG A 86 -24.21 -0.94 1.42
C ARG A 86 -24.98 -2.25 1.29
N GLU A 87 -25.67 -2.47 0.16
CA GLU A 87 -26.33 -3.75 -0.13
C GLU A 87 -25.32 -4.80 -0.62
N LEU A 88 -24.21 -4.37 -1.23
CA LEU A 88 -23.16 -5.25 -1.76
C LEU A 88 -21.98 -5.41 -0.79
N ALA A 89 -21.70 -4.37 0.01
CA ALA A 89 -20.56 -4.32 0.92
C ALA A 89 -21.02 -4.26 2.38
N GLU A 90 -21.15 -5.42 3.02
CA GLU A 90 -21.51 -5.53 4.44
C GLU A 90 -20.45 -4.92 5.37
N ARG A 91 -19.18 -4.89 4.93
CA ARG A 91 -18.05 -4.41 5.72
C ARG A 91 -16.96 -3.82 4.84
N ILE A 92 -16.51 -2.62 5.22
CA ILE A 92 -15.35 -1.97 4.62
C ILE A 92 -14.08 -2.51 5.31
N PRO A 93 -13.07 -2.99 4.55
CA PRO A 93 -11.82 -3.45 5.14
C PRO A 93 -11.09 -2.29 5.83
N THR A 94 -10.48 -2.59 6.96
CA THR A 94 -9.63 -1.64 7.69
C THR A 94 -8.35 -1.36 6.89
N PRO A 95 -7.69 -0.21 7.12
CA PRO A 95 -6.40 0.04 6.50
C PRO A 95 -5.33 -1.01 6.82
N LEU A 96 -5.40 -1.64 8.00
CA LEU A 96 -4.51 -2.73 8.41
C LEU A 96 -4.71 -3.97 7.53
N GLU A 97 -5.96 -4.36 7.28
CA GLU A 97 -6.27 -5.49 6.40
C GLU A 97 -5.78 -5.26 4.98
N MET A 98 -6.02 -4.06 4.43
CA MET A 98 -5.54 -3.71 3.09
C MET A 98 -4.02 -3.60 3.01
N GLY A 99 -3.36 -3.06 4.04
CA GLY A 99 -1.90 -3.07 4.15
C GLY A 99 -1.35 -4.49 4.07
N ASN A 100 -2.04 -5.47 4.67
CA ASN A 100 -1.68 -6.88 4.60
C ASN A 100 -1.89 -7.48 3.21
N VAL A 101 -3.03 -7.18 2.56
CA VAL A 101 -3.33 -7.62 1.19
C VAL A 101 -2.23 -7.16 0.23
N TYR A 102 -1.90 -5.86 0.25
CA TYR A 102 -0.88 -5.30 -0.63
C TYR A 102 0.52 -5.80 -0.30
N GLN A 103 0.90 -5.88 0.97
CA GLN A 103 2.19 -6.44 1.37
C GLN A 103 2.36 -7.86 0.84
N ARG A 104 1.34 -8.72 1.02
CA ARG A 104 1.38 -10.10 0.53
C ARG A 104 1.45 -10.16 -0.99
N LEU A 105 0.61 -9.38 -1.69
CA LEU A 105 0.62 -9.35 -3.15
C LEU A 105 2.00 -8.93 -3.69
N ILE A 106 2.63 -7.92 -3.09
CA ILE A 106 3.99 -7.51 -3.45
C ILE A 106 4.95 -8.68 -3.27
N VAL A 107 5.04 -9.23 -2.06
CA VAL A 107 6.00 -10.32 -1.76
C VAL A 107 5.75 -11.57 -2.61
N ASP A 108 4.49 -11.96 -2.80
CA ASP A 108 4.11 -13.19 -3.53
C ASP A 108 4.30 -13.04 -5.05
N THR A 109 4.52 -11.81 -5.56
CA THR A 109 4.74 -11.53 -6.99
C THR A 109 6.10 -10.90 -7.30
N MET A 110 7.00 -10.79 -6.34
CA MET A 110 8.34 -10.22 -6.53
C MET A 110 9.25 -11.12 -7.39
N ASP A 111 10.00 -10.51 -8.30
CA ASP A 111 11.13 -11.14 -8.97
C ASP A 111 12.39 -11.07 -8.09
N SER A 112 13.29 -12.05 -8.22
CA SER A 112 14.66 -12.06 -7.69
C SER A 112 15.49 -10.78 -7.92
N LYS A 113 15.12 -9.96 -8.92
CA LYS A 113 15.80 -8.69 -9.24
C LYS A 113 15.15 -7.46 -8.64
N GLU A 114 13.96 -7.60 -8.04
CA GLU A 114 13.22 -6.49 -7.45
C GLU A 114 13.52 -6.35 -5.96
N ASP A 115 13.53 -5.10 -5.50
CA ASP A 115 13.39 -4.79 -4.09
C ASP A 115 11.95 -4.38 -3.75
N TYR A 116 11.72 -4.00 -2.49
CA TYR A 116 10.39 -3.59 -2.05
C TYR A 116 9.91 -2.29 -2.70
N VAL A 117 10.79 -1.36 -3.05
CA VAL A 117 10.42 -0.12 -3.75
C VAL A 117 9.92 -0.45 -5.14
N ASP A 118 10.65 -1.31 -5.86
CA ASP A 118 10.23 -1.78 -7.19
C ASP A 118 8.89 -2.52 -7.12
N GLY A 119 8.73 -3.41 -6.14
CA GLY A 119 7.49 -4.13 -5.89
C GLY A 119 6.29 -3.21 -5.61
N ILE A 120 6.45 -2.19 -4.75
CA ILE A 120 5.40 -1.19 -4.47
C ILE A 120 5.04 -0.45 -5.77
N MET A 121 6.04 0.08 -6.48
CA MET A 121 5.81 0.84 -7.71
C MET A 121 5.10 0.01 -8.78
N ARG A 122 5.46 -1.26 -8.93
CA ARG A 122 4.85 -2.17 -9.92
C ARG A 122 3.42 -2.55 -9.54
N VAL A 123 3.18 -2.98 -8.30
CA VAL A 123 1.88 -3.50 -7.89
C VAL A 123 0.83 -2.40 -7.87
N TYR A 124 1.09 -1.26 -7.21
CA TYR A 124 0.10 -0.17 -7.09
C TYR A 124 -0.23 0.52 -8.42
N ASN A 125 0.59 0.34 -9.46
CA ASN A 125 0.31 0.83 -10.81
C ASN A 125 -0.32 -0.23 -11.73
N ASN A 126 -0.58 -1.44 -11.23
CA ASN A 126 -1.23 -2.50 -11.99
C ASN A 126 -2.76 -2.38 -11.94
N ASP A 127 -3.42 -2.74 -13.04
CA ASP A 127 -4.87 -2.65 -13.17
C ASP A 127 -5.64 -3.57 -12.22
N ILE A 128 -5.02 -4.62 -11.67
CA ILE A 128 -5.65 -5.47 -10.63
C ILE A 128 -6.05 -4.66 -9.40
N CYS A 129 -5.36 -3.55 -9.10
CA CYS A 129 -5.69 -2.69 -7.97
C CYS A 129 -7.09 -2.10 -8.13
N ASN A 130 -7.58 -1.88 -9.36
CA ASN A 130 -8.94 -1.42 -9.56
C ASN A 130 -10.00 -2.43 -9.07
N VAL A 131 -9.65 -3.72 -9.04
CA VAL A 131 -10.52 -4.79 -8.52
C VAL A 131 -10.31 -4.98 -7.02
N ILE A 132 -9.06 -4.98 -6.55
CA ILE A 132 -8.75 -5.10 -5.11
C ILE A 132 -9.28 -3.90 -4.31
N ASP A 133 -9.23 -2.70 -4.89
CA ASP A 133 -9.72 -1.44 -4.32
C ASP A 133 -11.17 -1.12 -4.72
N ASP A 134 -11.91 -2.12 -5.18
CA ASP A 134 -13.36 -2.03 -5.28
C ASP A 134 -13.99 -2.78 -4.11
N TYR A 135 -14.32 -2.05 -3.05
CA TYR A 135 -14.90 -2.64 -1.85
C TYR A 135 -16.35 -3.11 -2.01
N ASN A 136 -16.97 -2.87 -3.18
CA ASN A 136 -18.24 -3.50 -3.54
C ASN A 136 -18.06 -4.96 -3.97
N CYS A 137 -16.83 -5.39 -4.28
CA CYS A 137 -16.51 -6.77 -4.62
C CYS A 137 -15.72 -7.45 -3.51
N SER A 138 -15.65 -8.78 -3.53
CA SER A 138 -15.00 -9.56 -2.48
C SER A 138 -13.52 -9.88 -2.77
N ALA A 139 -12.90 -9.26 -3.78
CA ALA A 139 -11.56 -9.64 -4.25
C ALA A 139 -10.48 -9.54 -3.14
N PHE A 140 -10.57 -8.55 -2.25
CA PHE A 140 -9.64 -8.39 -1.13
C PHE A 140 -9.83 -9.44 -0.01
N TYR A 141 -10.93 -10.21 -0.02
CA TYR A 141 -11.15 -11.35 0.88
C TYR A 141 -10.51 -12.64 0.39
N GLU A 142 -10.14 -12.70 -0.90
CA GLU A 142 -9.57 -13.92 -1.48
C GLU A 142 -8.24 -14.29 -0.80
N PRO A 143 -7.93 -15.60 -0.69
CA PRO A 143 -6.64 -16.04 -0.18
C PRO A 143 -5.48 -15.41 -0.98
N SER A 144 -4.35 -15.08 -0.33
CA SER A 144 -3.27 -14.34 -0.99
C SER A 144 -2.74 -15.02 -2.25
N TYR A 145 -2.69 -16.35 -2.26
CA TYR A 145 -2.28 -17.12 -3.44
C TYR A 145 -3.26 -17.00 -4.62
N VAL A 146 -4.56 -16.75 -4.36
CA VAL A 146 -5.57 -16.51 -5.41
C VAL A 146 -5.33 -15.14 -6.02
N ILE A 147 -5.17 -14.12 -5.17
CA ILE A 147 -4.86 -12.74 -5.61
C ILE A 147 -3.55 -12.70 -6.42
N ALA A 148 -2.51 -13.39 -5.96
CA ALA A 148 -1.23 -13.47 -6.68
C ALA A 148 -1.34 -14.18 -8.04
N ARG A 149 -2.14 -15.26 -8.13
CA ARG A 149 -2.43 -15.91 -9.42
C ARG A 149 -3.23 -15.00 -10.36
N ALA A 150 -4.24 -14.30 -9.84
CA ALA A 150 -5.00 -13.32 -10.61
C ALA A 150 -4.09 -12.23 -11.16
N TYR A 151 -3.14 -11.74 -10.35
CA TYR A 151 -2.12 -10.78 -10.80
C TYR A 151 -1.29 -11.32 -11.98
N GLN A 152 -0.80 -12.55 -11.86
CA GLN A 152 -0.01 -13.20 -12.92
C GLN A 152 -0.84 -13.51 -14.18
N ALA A 153 -2.14 -13.77 -14.03
CA ALA A 153 -3.08 -14.02 -15.12
C ALA A 153 -3.59 -12.74 -15.78
N GLY A 154 -3.34 -11.56 -15.19
CA GLY A 154 -3.81 -10.26 -15.69
C GLY A 154 -5.23 -9.88 -15.27
N GLY A 155 -5.82 -10.56 -14.29
CA GLY A 155 -7.17 -10.28 -13.79
C GLY A 155 -7.75 -11.40 -12.92
N PHE A 156 -8.84 -11.06 -12.20
CA PHE A 156 -9.69 -12.03 -11.48
C PHE A 156 -10.68 -12.72 -12.43
#